data_AF-A0A1Z5K288-F1
#
_entry.id   AF-A0A1Z5K288-F1
#
_cell.length_a   1.000
_cell.length_b   1.000
_cell.length_c   1.000
_cell.angle_alpha   90.00
_cell.angle_beta   90.00
_cell.angle_gamma   90.00
#
_symmetry.space_group_name_H-M   'P 1'
#
loop_
_entity.id
_entity.type
_entity.pdbx_description
1 polymer ?
#
loop_
_entity_poly.entity_id
_entity_poly.type
_entity_poly.pdbx_seq_one_letter_code
_entity_poly.pdbx_strand_id
1 'polypeptide(L)'
;MNCDDQMLSAYQCLIRKQIELFAAGEEDTCTIGQGRNRRVQLGQVGLRCKHCRDIPKLAKTKGAVYFPFKIDNVYQACQNMAAVHLCDNCPNIPATIRAELQRLAKESKSTAGGGKRYWAEGVRVAGIVEDAEGRLQFRGE
;
A
#
# COMPACT_ATOMS: atom_id res chain seq x y z
N MET A 1 -19.42 -10.10 -2.42
CA MET A 1 -18.89 -10.97 -3.49
C MET A 1 -17.41 -10.70 -3.61
N ASN A 2 -16.58 -11.67 -3.26
CA ASN A 2 -15.12 -11.55 -3.28
C ASN A 2 -14.61 -11.86 -4.69
N CYS A 3 -14.84 -10.96 -5.65
CA CYS A 3 -14.42 -11.12 -7.04
C CYS A 3 -12.92 -10.77 -7.25
N ASP A 4 -12.16 -10.57 -6.16
CA ASP A 4 -10.73 -10.28 -6.19
C ASP A 4 -9.99 -11.30 -7.08
N ASP A 5 -10.28 -12.60 -6.93
CA ASP A 5 -9.59 -13.69 -7.64
C ASP A 5 -9.97 -13.79 -9.13
N GLN A 6 -11.01 -13.08 -9.58
CA GLN A 6 -11.39 -12.98 -10.99
C GLN A 6 -10.71 -11.79 -11.68
N MET A 7 -10.30 -10.78 -10.91
CA MET A 7 -9.81 -9.49 -11.42
C MET A 7 -8.32 -9.24 -11.12
N LEU A 8 -7.77 -9.98 -10.16
CA LEU A 8 -6.41 -9.85 -9.67
C LEU A 8 -5.70 -11.21 -9.71
N SER A 9 -4.37 -11.18 -9.85
CA SER A 9 -3.58 -12.39 -9.65
C SER A 9 -3.57 -12.79 -8.18
N ALA A 10 -3.34 -14.08 -7.90
CA ALA A 10 -3.18 -14.58 -6.53
C ALA A 10 -2.10 -13.79 -5.75
N TYR A 11 -1.03 -13.36 -6.44
CA TYR A 11 -0.01 -12.46 -5.88
C TYR A 11 -0.62 -11.15 -5.39
N GLN A 12 -1.41 -10.48 -6.24
CA GLN A 12 -2.06 -9.21 -5.91
C GLN A 12 -3.09 -9.37 -4.77
N CYS A 13 -3.88 -10.45 -4.77
CA CYS A 13 -4.80 -10.77 -3.68
C CYS A 13 -4.04 -10.95 -2.35
N LEU A 14 -2.91 -11.64 -2.37
CA LEU A 14 -2.11 -11.88 -1.17
C LEU A 14 -1.48 -10.59 -0.65
N ILE A 15 -0.97 -9.72 -1.52
CA ILE A 15 -0.45 -8.39 -1.16
C ILE A 15 -1.54 -7.57 -0.45
N ARG A 16 -2.76 -7.49 -1.02
CA ARG A 16 -3.88 -6.74 -0.42
C ARG A 16 -4.13 -7.14 1.02
N LYS A 17 -4.05 -8.44 1.32
CA LYS A 17 -4.25 -8.97 2.67
C LYS A 17 -3.14 -8.59 3.66
N GLN A 18 -1.98 -8.09 3.21
CA GLN A 18 -0.85 -7.69 4.07
C GLN A 18 -0.73 -6.17 4.26
N ILE A 19 -1.56 -5.39 3.58
CA ILE A 19 -1.49 -3.93 3.56
C ILE A 19 -2.79 -3.37 4.16
N GLU A 20 -2.68 -2.32 4.96
CA GLU A 20 -3.83 -1.55 5.42
C GLU A 20 -3.69 -0.08 5.02
N LEU A 21 -4.84 0.57 4.81
CA LEU A 21 -4.94 2.01 4.58
C LEU A 21 -5.09 2.71 5.94
N PHE A 22 -4.46 3.87 6.09
CA PHE A 22 -4.47 4.61 7.36
C PHE A 22 -4.32 6.11 7.12
N ALA A 23 -4.79 6.91 8.07
CA ALA A 23 -4.60 8.36 8.07
C ALA A 23 -3.23 8.70 8.68
N ALA A 24 -2.49 9.60 8.03
CA ALA A 24 -1.20 10.10 8.51
C ALA A 24 -1.34 10.78 9.88
N GLY A 25 -0.51 10.37 10.83
CA GLY A 25 -0.39 11.03 12.14
C GLY A 25 0.68 12.13 12.16
N GLU A 26 0.90 12.75 13.30
CA GLU A 26 1.93 13.79 13.46
C GLU A 26 3.33 13.26 13.11
N GLU A 27 3.64 12.02 13.51
CA GLU A 27 4.89 11.33 13.17
C GLU A 27 5.13 11.23 11.66
N ASP A 28 4.06 11.25 10.86
CA ASP A 28 4.10 11.18 9.41
C ASP A 28 4.44 12.51 8.73
N THR A 29 4.00 13.61 9.33
CA THR A 29 4.20 14.97 8.80
C THR A 29 5.62 15.49 9.01
N CYS A 30 6.30 15.04 10.07
CA CYS A 30 7.63 15.53 10.46
C CYS A 30 8.75 15.10 9.51
N THR A 31 8.52 14.13 8.62
CA THR A 31 9.55 13.64 7.71
C THR A 31 9.39 14.21 6.31
N ILE A 32 10.30 15.10 5.92
CA ILE A 32 10.58 15.36 4.51
C ILE A 32 11.42 14.17 4.03
N GLY A 33 10.77 13.13 3.53
CA GLY A 33 11.50 12.00 2.93
C GLY A 33 12.33 12.50 1.75
N GLN A 34 13.64 12.25 1.77
CA GLN A 34 14.54 12.55 0.64
C GLN A 34 13.94 12.02 -0.67
N GLY A 35 13.74 12.90 -1.65
CA GLY A 35 13.20 12.55 -2.97
C GLY A 35 11.66 12.57 -3.10
N ARG A 36 10.91 12.97 -2.07
CA ARG A 36 9.47 13.26 -2.23
C ARG A 36 9.26 14.72 -2.62
N ASN A 37 8.68 14.94 -3.79
CA ASN A 37 8.32 16.29 -4.27
C ASN A 37 7.27 17.02 -3.42
N ARG A 38 6.60 16.32 -2.49
CA ARG A 38 5.50 16.87 -1.69
C ARG A 38 5.51 16.31 -0.28
N ARG A 39 5.24 17.17 0.70
CA ARG A 39 5.14 16.86 2.12
C ARG A 39 3.85 16.08 2.41
N VAL A 40 3.92 15.13 3.33
CA VAL A 40 2.75 14.40 3.84
C VAL A 40 2.01 15.29 4.83
N GLN A 41 0.70 15.42 4.65
CA GLN A 41 -0.15 16.23 5.54
C GLN A 41 -0.82 15.36 6.60
N LEU A 42 -1.14 15.95 7.75
CA LEU A 42 -1.93 15.29 8.79
C LEU A 42 -3.27 14.84 8.19
N GLY A 43 -3.70 13.62 8.51
CA GLY A 43 -4.92 13.03 7.95
C GLY A 43 -4.81 12.52 6.51
N GLN A 44 -3.68 12.74 5.82
CA GLN A 44 -3.49 12.20 4.48
C GLN A 44 -3.50 10.66 4.52
N VAL A 45 -4.31 10.04 3.67
CA VAL A 45 -4.39 8.59 3.56
C VAL A 45 -3.11 8.03 2.94
N GLY A 46 -2.47 7.15 3.69
CA GLY A 46 -1.36 6.32 3.25
C GLY A 46 -1.73 4.84 3.26
N LEU A 47 -0.75 4.03 2.90
CA LEU A 47 -0.79 2.58 3.01
C LEU A 47 0.43 2.09 3.78
N ARG A 48 0.25 1.12 4.67
CA ARG A 48 1.30 0.57 5.52
C ARG A 48 1.25 -0.95 5.59
N CYS A 49 2.39 -1.55 5.90
CA CYS A 49 2.47 -2.97 6.21
C CYS A 49 1.73 -3.25 7.52
N LYS A 50 0.71 -4.11 7.50
CA LYS A 50 -0.09 -4.43 8.70
C LYS A 50 0.73 -5.07 9.81
N HIS A 51 1.82 -5.75 9.46
CA HIS A 51 2.71 -6.44 10.41
C HIS A 51 3.69 -5.48 11.09
N CYS A 52 3.89 -4.30 10.51
CA CYS A 52 4.78 -3.27 11.05
C CYS A 52 3.99 -2.09 11.62
N ARG A 53 2.67 -2.19 11.79
CA ARG A 53 1.81 -1.06 12.17
C ARG A 53 2.25 -0.40 13.48
N ASP A 54 2.57 -1.19 14.50
CA ASP A 54 2.89 -0.73 15.85
C ASP A 54 4.40 -0.48 16.04
N ILE A 55 5.21 -0.70 15.00
CA ILE A 55 6.65 -0.42 15.04
C ILE A 55 6.86 1.09 14.90
N PRO A 56 7.60 1.76 15.80
CA PRO A 56 7.90 3.18 15.69
C PRO A 56 8.55 3.52 14.34
N LYS A 57 8.19 4.66 13.76
CA LYS A 57 8.65 5.06 12.42
C LYS A 57 10.16 4.98 12.21
N LEU A 58 10.96 5.40 13.19
CA LEU A 58 12.43 5.36 13.12
C LEU A 58 13.00 3.94 13.10
N ALA A 59 12.25 2.95 13.58
CA ALA A 59 12.62 1.54 13.58
C ALA A 59 12.01 0.76 12.40
N LYS A 60 11.10 1.37 11.62
CA LYS A 60 10.50 0.71 10.45
C LYS A 60 11.55 0.58 9.34
N THR A 61 11.61 -0.59 8.71
CA THR A 61 12.46 -0.80 7.54
C THR A 61 11.92 -0.06 6.32
N LYS A 62 12.79 0.19 5.33
CA LYS A 62 12.45 0.89 4.09
C LYS A 62 11.25 0.23 3.40
N GLY A 63 10.32 1.06 2.89
CA GLY A 63 9.14 0.59 2.17
C GLY A 63 8.01 0.06 3.06
N ALA A 64 8.09 0.18 4.38
CA ALA A 64 7.00 -0.22 5.27
C ALA A 64 5.76 0.69 5.20
N VAL A 65 5.90 1.91 4.67
CA VAL A 65 4.85 2.94 4.57
C VAL A 65 4.99 3.71 3.25
N TYR A 66 3.87 3.94 2.57
CA TYR A 66 3.77 4.82 1.40
C TYR A 66 2.59 5.77 1.54
N PHE A 67 2.70 6.92 0.88
CA PHE A 67 1.67 7.95 0.77
C PHE A 67 1.53 8.28 -0.71
N PRO A 68 0.71 7.53 -1.46
CA PRO A 68 0.37 7.88 -2.82
C PRO A 68 -0.46 9.18 -2.80
N PHE A 69 -0.24 10.03 -3.80
CA PHE A 69 -1.02 11.26 -3.95
C PHE A 69 -2.37 10.96 -4.60
N LYS A 70 -2.35 10.23 -5.73
CA LYS A 70 -3.55 9.87 -6.48
C LYS A 70 -3.96 8.42 -6.26
N ILE A 71 -5.25 8.14 -6.39
CA ILE A 71 -5.86 6.82 -6.30
C ILE A 71 -5.21 5.87 -7.31
N ASP A 72 -4.94 6.37 -8.52
CA ASP A 72 -4.30 5.58 -9.58
C ASP A 72 -2.88 5.11 -9.21
N ASN A 73 -2.23 5.79 -8.26
CA ASN A 73 -0.89 5.42 -7.77
C ASN A 73 -0.94 4.42 -6.60
N VAL A 74 -2.11 4.12 -6.04
CA VAL A 74 -2.25 3.15 -4.93
C VAL A 74 -1.79 1.77 -5.38
N TYR A 75 -2.19 1.34 -6.58
CA TYR A 75 -1.74 0.07 -7.15
C TYR A 75 -0.20 -0.02 -7.15
N GLN A 76 0.47 0.99 -7.72
CA GLN A 76 1.93 0.99 -7.81
C GLN A 76 2.60 1.05 -6.44
N ALA A 77 2.03 1.82 -5.50
CA ALA A 77 2.55 1.90 -4.14
C ALA A 77 2.48 0.54 -3.42
N CYS A 78 1.40 -0.23 -3.60
CA CYS A 78 1.28 -1.58 -3.05
C CYS A 78 2.26 -2.57 -3.70
N GLN A 79 2.46 -2.50 -5.02
CA GLN A 79 3.47 -3.31 -5.70
C GLN A 79 4.89 -2.99 -5.20
N ASN A 80 5.20 -1.70 -5.02
CA ASN A 80 6.48 -1.25 -4.48
C ASN A 80 6.69 -1.75 -3.04
N MET A 81 5.66 -1.70 -2.19
CA MET A 81 5.73 -2.26 -0.84
C MET A 81 5.99 -3.77 -0.88
N ALA A 82 5.34 -4.50 -1.77
CA ALA A 82 5.57 -5.94 -1.89
C ALA A 82 7.02 -6.25 -2.25
N ALA A 83 7.53 -5.62 -3.31
CA ALA A 83 8.89 -5.84 -3.79
C ALA A 83 9.97 -5.33 -2.82
N VAL A 84 9.81 -4.14 -2.25
CA VAL A 84 10.84 -3.51 -1.40
C VAL A 84 10.76 -4.00 0.05
N HIS A 85 9.59 -4.30 0.57
CA HIS A 85 9.40 -4.58 2.00
C HIS A 85 8.90 -6.00 2.25
N LEU A 86 7.74 -6.40 1.73
CA LEU A 86 7.10 -7.66 2.14
C LEU A 86 7.91 -8.91 1.73
N CYS A 87 8.47 -8.92 0.52
CA CYS A 87 9.23 -10.07 0.03
C CYS A 87 10.55 -10.24 0.80
N ASP A 88 11.28 -9.16 1.07
CA ASP A 88 12.68 -9.30 1.48
C ASP A 88 13.03 -8.61 2.82
N ASN A 89 12.44 -7.45 3.14
CA ASN A 89 12.94 -6.58 4.21
C ASN A 89 12.03 -6.43 5.44
N CYS A 90 10.82 -7.01 5.41
CA CYS A 90 9.89 -6.92 6.53
C CYS A 90 10.29 -7.87 7.65
N PRO A 91 10.70 -7.44 8.86
CA PRO A 91 11.08 -8.38 9.91
C PRO A 91 9.87 -9.09 10.54
N ASN A 92 8.66 -8.55 10.38
CA ASN A 92 7.47 -8.97 11.13
C ASN A 92 6.46 -9.79 10.31
N ILE A 93 6.65 -9.91 8.99
CA ILE A 93 5.74 -10.72 8.16
C ILE A 93 5.95 -12.21 8.45
N PRO A 94 4.87 -13.00 8.63
CA PRO A 94 4.99 -14.44 8.83
C PRO A 94 5.77 -15.12 7.70
N ALA A 95 6.68 -16.03 8.05
CA ALA A 95 7.57 -16.69 7.10
C ALA A 95 6.80 -17.44 5.99
N THR A 96 5.68 -18.07 6.34
CA THR A 96 4.79 -18.77 5.40
C THR A 96 4.20 -17.81 4.36
N ILE A 97 3.74 -16.63 4.79
CA ILE A 97 3.20 -15.61 3.90
C ILE A 97 4.28 -15.04 2.99
N ARG A 98 5.49 -14.80 3.51
CA ARG A 98 6.62 -14.35 2.69
C ARG A 98 6.98 -15.37 1.62
N ALA A 99 7.16 -16.63 2.01
CA ALA A 99 7.52 -17.70 1.08
C ALA A 99 6.48 -17.79 -0.05
N GLU A 100 5.20 -17.67 0.29
CA GLU A 100 4.11 -17.68 -0.68
C GLU A 100 4.11 -16.43 -1.59
N LEU A 101 4.35 -15.23 -1.04
CA LEU A 101 4.53 -14.02 -1.85
C LEU A 101 5.69 -14.16 -2.85
N GLN A 102 6.82 -14.68 -2.41
CA GLN A 102 8.00 -14.89 -3.26
C GLN A 102 7.75 -15.95 -4.34
N ARG A 103 7.01 -17.02 -4.01
CA ARG A 103 6.60 -18.04 -4.99
C ARG A 103 5.67 -17.44 -6.05
N LEU A 104 4.61 -16.77 -5.62
CA LEU A 104 3.61 -16.15 -6.50
C LEU A 104 4.21 -15.02 -7.36
N ALA A 105 5.18 -14.25 -6.84
CA ALA A 105 5.86 -13.21 -7.60
C ALA A 105 6.63 -13.77 -8.81
N LYS A 106 7.21 -14.96 -8.68
CA LYS A 106 7.92 -15.65 -9.78
C LYS A 106 6.95 -16.19 -10.84
N GLU A 107 5.76 -16.59 -10.42
CA GLU A 107 4.71 -17.15 -11.28
C GLU A 107 3.91 -16.07 -12.02
N SER A 108 3.82 -14.87 -11.45
CA SER A 108 3.09 -13.76 -12.06
C SER A 108 3.84 -13.21 -13.27
N LYS A 109 3.57 -13.75 -14.46
CA LYS A 109 3.84 -13.06 -15.72
C LYS A 109 2.84 -11.91 -15.85
N SER A 110 3.32 -10.67 -15.92
CA SER A 110 2.55 -9.43 -16.02
C SER A 110 1.44 -9.47 -17.10
N THR A 111 0.23 -9.89 -16.76
CA THR A 111 -0.91 -9.88 -17.71
C THR A 111 -2.20 -9.25 -17.16
N ALA A 112 -2.28 -8.93 -15.87
CA ALA A 112 -3.48 -8.29 -15.32
C ALA A 112 -3.45 -6.77 -15.54
N GLY A 113 -3.71 -6.32 -16.77
CA GLY A 113 -3.97 -4.90 -17.09
C GLY A 113 -5.15 -4.31 -16.30
N GLY A 114 -6.04 -5.17 -15.76
CA GLY A 114 -7.19 -4.79 -14.93
C GLY A 114 -6.86 -4.38 -13.48
N GLY A 115 -5.65 -4.68 -12.98
CA GLY A 115 -5.30 -4.46 -11.57
C GLY A 115 -5.43 -2.99 -11.14
N LYS A 116 -5.00 -2.04 -11.97
CA LYS A 116 -5.07 -0.61 -11.60
C LYS A 116 -6.49 -0.14 -11.34
N ARG A 117 -7.43 -0.49 -12.23
CA ARG A 117 -8.84 -0.09 -12.12
C ARG A 117 -9.48 -0.70 -10.89
N TYR A 118 -9.26 -1.99 -10.66
CA TYR A 118 -9.80 -2.72 -9.51
C TYR A 118 -9.36 -2.10 -8.18
N TRP A 119 -8.08 -1.78 -8.06
CA TRP A 119 -7.55 -1.13 -6.87
C TRP A 119 -8.13 0.28 -6.69
N ALA A 120 -8.22 1.06 -7.76
CA ALA A 120 -8.80 2.39 -7.72
C ALA A 120 -10.27 2.38 -7.28
N GLU A 121 -11.06 1.45 -7.81
CA GLU A 121 -12.46 1.25 -7.41
C GLU A 121 -12.57 0.81 -5.95
N GLY A 122 -11.74 -0.15 -5.51
CA GLY A 122 -11.70 -0.61 -4.11
C GLY A 122 -11.35 0.51 -3.12
N VAL A 123 -10.43 1.41 -3.50
CA VAL A 123 -10.07 2.60 -2.70
C VAL A 123 -11.25 3.57 -2.59
N ARG A 124 -11.96 3.84 -3.69
CA ARG A 124 -13.16 4.70 -3.68
C ARG A 124 -14.29 4.10 -2.84
N VAL A 125 -14.51 2.79 -2.95
CA VAL A 125 -15.51 2.06 -2.14
C VAL A 125 -15.15 2.09 -0.65
N ALA A 126 -13.86 2.06 -0.31
CA ALA A 126 -13.38 2.26 1.06
C ALA A 126 -13.56 3.71 1.58
N GLY A 127 -14.21 4.58 0.80
CA GLY A 127 -14.50 5.95 1.19
C GLY A 127 -13.32 6.88 1.01
N ILE A 128 -12.31 6.55 0.20
CA ILE A 128 -11.17 7.44 -0.03
C ILE A 128 -11.44 8.35 -1.23
N VAL A 129 -11.19 9.64 -1.05
CA VAL A 129 -11.36 10.69 -2.05
C VAL A 129 -10.04 11.42 -2.30
N GLU A 130 -9.94 12.05 -3.47
CA GLU A 130 -8.85 12.98 -3.79
C GLU A 130 -9.30 14.41 -3.45
N ASP A 131 -8.47 15.14 -2.71
CA ASP A 131 -8.68 16.57 -2.49
C ASP A 131 -8.28 17.41 -3.72
N ALA A 132 -8.48 18.74 -3.65
CA ALA A 132 -8.14 19.66 -4.74
C ALA A 132 -6.65 19.65 -5.13
N GLU A 133 -5.76 19.23 -4.23
CA GLU A 133 -4.33 19.10 -4.49
C GLU A 133 -3.94 17.68 -4.94
N GLY A 134 -4.92 16.78 -5.03
CA GLY A 134 -4.75 15.38 -5.38
C GLY A 134 -4.06 14.60 -4.26
N ARG A 135 -4.39 14.84 -3.00
CA ARG A 135 -4.04 14.01 -1.85
C ARG A 135 -5.22 13.11 -1.48
N LEU A 136 -4.91 11.93 -0.99
CA LEU A 136 -5.92 10.98 -0.52
C LEU A 136 -6.41 11.34 0.88
N GLN A 137 -7.72 11.30 1.10
CA GLN A 137 -8.37 11.54 2.39
C GLN A 137 -9.54 10.56 2.59
N PHE A 138 -9.89 10.22 3.82
CA PHE A 138 -11.14 9.52 4.09
C PHE A 138 -12.32 10.51 3.94
N ARG A 139 -13.42 10.04 3.36
CA ARG A 139 -14.61 10.85 3.11
C ARG A 139 -15.32 11.13 4.42
N GLY A 140 -15.32 12.39 4.85
CA GLY A 140 -16.09 12.85 6.01
C GLY A 140 -15.33 12.91 7.34
N GLU A 141 -14.00 13.03 7.29
CA GLU A 141 -13.18 13.48 8.44
C GLU A 141 -12.90 14.98 8.38
#